data_AF-A0A1E7HQL1-F1
#
_entry.id   AF-A0A1E7HQL1-F1
#
_cell.length_a   1.000
_cell.length_b   1.000
_cell.length_c   1.000
_cell.angle_alpha   90.00
_cell.angle_beta   90.00
_cell.angle_gamma   90.00
#
_symmetry.space_group_name_H-M   'P 1'
#
loop_
_entity.id
_entity.type
_entity.pdbx_description
1 polymer ?
#
loop_
_entity_poly.entity_id
_entity_poly.type
_entity_poly.pdbx_seq_one_letter_code
_entity_poly.pdbx_strand_id
1 'polypeptide(L)'
;MDPFKICPQCAYTWNVRDDFLKDPSICLVGFQASFKETEPGHYLFNHILEGKHCGTTLAVEVEAFLSLHKGTMFTEIKFESPMCELHCTRVDDLAQCPVECKNAIAREIMQAFSQC
;
A
#
# COMPACT_ATOMS: atom_id res chain seq x y z
N MET A 1 10.53 5.44 21.31
CA MET A 1 9.78 4.72 20.26
C MET A 1 9.78 5.64 19.07
N ASP A 2 10.20 5.15 17.91
CA ASP A 2 10.13 5.92 16.68
C ASP A 2 8.69 5.95 16.19
N PRO A 3 8.22 7.09 15.63
CA PRO A 3 6.87 7.16 15.08
C PRO A 3 6.73 6.22 13.87
N PHE A 4 5.52 5.71 13.66
CA PHE A 4 5.20 4.88 12.51
C PHE A 4 5.53 5.56 11.18
N LYS A 5 5.14 6.83 11.02
CA LYS A 5 5.44 7.61 9.82
C LYS A 5 5.46 9.11 10.14
N ILE A 6 6.34 9.85 9.47
CA ILE A 6 6.36 11.30 9.50
C ILE A 6 6.19 11.79 8.06
N CYS A 7 5.26 12.73 7.84
CA CYS A 7 5.11 13.39 6.56
C CYS A 7 6.32 14.31 6.33
N PRO A 8 7.14 14.10 5.28
CA PRO A 8 8.32 14.93 5.05
C PRO A 8 7.96 16.35 4.62
N GLN A 9 6.74 16.56 4.10
CA GLN A 9 6.30 17.86 3.59
C GLN A 9 5.78 18.81 4.69
N CYS A 10 5.05 18.28 5.67
CA CYS A 10 4.38 19.10 6.70
C CYS A 10 4.74 18.70 8.14
N ALA A 11 5.62 17.72 8.32
CA ALA A 11 6.04 17.17 9.62
C ALA A 11 4.93 16.54 10.48
N TYR A 12 3.71 16.38 9.94
CA TYR A 12 2.67 15.62 10.63
C TYR A 12 3.17 14.21 10.94
N THR A 13 2.91 13.74 12.15
CA THR A 13 3.48 12.51 12.68
C THR A 13 2.37 11.56 13.08
N TRP A 14 2.37 10.37 12.47
CA TRP A 14 1.56 9.24 12.89
C TRP A 14 2.39 8.39 13.85
N ASN A 15 2.00 8.33 15.13
CA ASN A 15 2.79 7.66 16.15
C ASN A 15 2.68 6.14 16.01
N VAL A 16 1.46 5.65 15.78
CA VAL A 16 1.19 4.23 15.53
C VAL A 16 0.48 4.03 14.19
N ARG A 17 0.56 2.81 13.65
CA ARG A 17 -0.10 2.45 12.38
C ARG A 17 -1.60 2.73 12.39
N ASP A 18 -2.25 2.55 13.54
CA ASP A 18 -3.68 2.83 13.70
C ASP A 18 -4.04 4.30 13.51
N ASP A 19 -3.14 5.23 13.87
CA ASP A 19 -3.32 6.66 13.61
C ASP A 19 -3.34 6.92 12.10
N PHE A 20 -2.40 6.28 11.37
CA PHE A 20 -2.29 6.40 9.91
C PHE A 20 -3.52 5.83 9.19
N LEU A 21 -4.02 4.67 9.62
CA LEU A 21 -5.17 4.01 8.99
C LEU A 21 -6.51 4.70 9.25
N LYS A 22 -6.63 5.44 10.35
CA LYS A 22 -7.87 6.16 10.73
C LYS A 22 -7.86 7.62 10.26
N ASP A 23 -6.76 8.10 9.70
CA ASP A 23 -6.61 9.49 9.27
C ASP A 23 -7.40 9.74 7.97
N PRO A 24 -8.46 10.58 7.99
CA PRO A 24 -9.24 10.88 6.80
C PRO A 24 -8.48 11.74 5.78
N SER A 25 -7.35 12.34 6.16
CA SER A 25 -6.49 13.10 5.25
C SER A 25 -5.54 12.21 4.44
N ILE A 26 -5.58 10.88 4.66
CA ILE A 26 -4.78 9.91 3.94
C ILE A 26 -5.68 9.07 3.03
N CYS A 27 -5.31 8.98 1.76
CA CYS A 27 -5.99 8.09 0.82
C CYS A 27 -4.98 7.41 -0.12
N LEU A 28 -5.26 6.15 -0.44
CA LEU A 28 -4.45 5.31 -1.32
C LEU A 28 -4.59 5.82 -2.76
N VAL A 29 -3.46 6.03 -3.43
CA VAL A 29 -3.40 6.43 -4.85
C VAL A 29 -2.66 5.43 -5.74
N GLY A 30 -1.96 4.47 -5.14
CA GLY A 30 -1.27 3.49 -5.94
C GLY A 30 -0.60 2.38 -5.17
N PHE A 31 -0.19 1.37 -5.92
CA PHE A 31 0.60 0.25 -5.43
C PHE A 31 1.78 -0.01 -6.37
N GLN A 32 2.99 0.18 -5.85
CA GLN A 32 4.22 -0.18 -6.54
C GLN A 32 4.60 -1.61 -6.13
N ALA A 33 4.24 -2.57 -6.99
CA ALA A 33 4.55 -3.98 -6.78
C ALA A 33 6.05 -4.26 -6.80
N SER A 34 6.47 -5.28 -6.06
CA SER A 34 7.79 -5.87 -6.21
C SER A 34 7.69 -7.10 -7.12
N PHE A 35 8.64 -7.23 -8.04
CA PHE A 35 8.80 -8.41 -8.89
C PHE A 35 9.87 -9.37 -8.36
N LYS A 36 10.38 -9.13 -7.15
CA LYS A 36 11.28 -10.03 -6.44
C LYS A 36 10.64 -10.58 -5.18
N GLU A 37 10.78 -11.88 -4.97
CA GLU A 37 10.16 -12.59 -3.84
C GLU A 37 10.69 -12.08 -2.49
N THR A 38 11.92 -11.56 -2.45
CA THR A 38 12.58 -11.05 -1.24
C THR A 38 12.36 -9.57 -0.96
N GLU A 39 11.77 -8.80 -1.89
CA GLU A 39 11.60 -7.35 -1.73
C GLU A 39 10.12 -7.00 -1.50
N PRO A 40 9.78 -6.14 -0.53
CA PRO A 40 8.41 -5.71 -0.33
C PRO A 40 7.96 -4.73 -1.43
N GLY A 41 6.68 -4.78 -1.78
CA GLY A 41 6.05 -3.70 -2.53
C GLY A 41 5.78 -2.49 -1.63
N HIS A 42 5.33 -1.39 -2.24
CA HIS A 42 4.97 -0.17 -1.52
C HIS A 42 3.56 0.28 -1.87
N TYR A 43 2.78 0.61 -0.85
CA TYR A 43 1.56 1.41 -1.04
C TYR A 43 1.93 2.89 -1.10
N LEU A 44 1.26 3.60 -2.00
CA LEU A 44 1.42 5.03 -2.19
C LEU A 44 0.15 5.72 -1.70
N PHE A 45 0.32 6.60 -0.72
CA PHE A 45 -0.78 7.36 -0.13
C PHE A 45 -0.59 8.84 -0.33
N ASN A 46 -1.62 9.57 -0.74
CA ASN A 46 -1.59 11.02 -0.68
C ASN A 46 -2.00 11.48 0.71
N HIS A 47 -1.28 12.48 1.23
CA HIS A 47 -1.64 13.21 2.43
C HIS A 47 -2.21 14.58 2.03
N ILE A 48 -3.54 14.69 2.11
CA ILE A 48 -4.35 15.81 1.62
C ILE A 48 -4.98 16.52 2.82
N LEU A 49 -4.45 17.68 3.19
CA LEU A 49 -5.03 18.53 4.22
C LEU A 49 -5.86 19.63 3.56
N GLU A 50 -7.05 19.91 4.11
CA GLU A 50 -7.88 21.03 3.64
C GLU A 50 -7.06 22.34 3.66
N GLY A 51 -7.02 23.03 2.52
CA GLY A 51 -6.16 24.21 2.31
C GLY A 51 -4.87 23.88 1.55
N LYS A 52 -3.76 24.54 1.88
CA LYS A 52 -2.45 24.40 1.19
C LYS A 52 -1.37 23.69 2.02
N HIS A 53 -1.74 22.95 3.07
CA HIS A 53 -0.75 22.55 4.09
C HIS A 53 -0.12 21.17 3.87
N CYS A 54 -0.66 20.31 3.00
CA CYS A 54 0.02 19.10 2.53
C CYS A 54 -0.58 18.59 1.20
N GLY A 55 0.25 17.96 0.36
CA GLY A 55 -0.14 17.32 -0.90
C GLY A 55 0.92 16.34 -1.41
N THR A 56 1.70 15.77 -0.48
CA THR A 56 2.77 14.83 -0.82
C THR A 56 2.22 13.41 -0.94
N THR A 57 2.93 12.58 -1.70
CA THR A 57 2.75 11.13 -1.68
C THR A 57 3.72 10.50 -0.68
N LEU A 58 3.21 9.58 0.13
CA LEU A 58 3.94 8.79 1.10
C LEU A 58 4.01 7.35 0.60
N ALA A 59 5.21 6.81 0.49
CA ALA A 59 5.42 5.38 0.28
C ALA A 59 5.51 4.68 1.63
N VAL A 60 4.77 3.58 1.78
CA VAL A 60 4.83 2.70 2.96
C VAL A 60 4.92 1.25 2.49
N GLU A 61 5.87 0.50 3.04
CA GLU A 61 6.06 -0.91 2.71
C GLU A 61 4.82 -1.75 3.04
N VAL A 62 4.52 -2.72 2.18
CA VAL A 62 3.41 -3.66 2.39
C VAL A 62 3.53 -4.41 3.73
N GLU A 63 4.77 -4.70 4.16
CA GLU A 63 5.07 -5.44 5.39
C GLU A 63 4.48 -4.79 6.64
N ALA A 64 4.40 -3.46 6.67
CA ALA A 64 3.77 -2.71 7.75
C ALA A 64 2.29 -3.08 7.96
N PHE A 65 1.63 -3.67 6.96
CA PHE A 65 0.20 -3.97 6.95
C PHE A 65 -0.12 -5.46 6.83
N LEU A 66 0.87 -6.35 6.76
CA LEU A 66 0.63 -7.80 6.59
C LEU A 66 -0.30 -8.41 7.65
N SER A 67 -0.30 -7.88 8.88
CA SER A 67 -1.21 -8.36 9.93
C SER A 67 -2.71 -8.12 9.65
N LEU A 68 -3.03 -7.26 8.67
CA LEU A 68 -4.40 -7.03 8.21
C LEU A 68 -4.91 -8.22 7.37
N HIS A 69 -4.02 -8.94 6.69
CA HIS A 69 -4.36 -10.16 5.97
C HIS A 69 -4.76 -11.27 6.94
N LYS A 70 -5.85 -11.97 6.63
CA LYS A 70 -6.35 -13.11 7.43
C LYS A 70 -6.33 -14.43 6.66
N GLY A 71 -5.99 -14.39 5.36
CA GLY A 71 -5.93 -15.57 4.51
C GLY A 71 -4.57 -16.25 4.49
N THR A 72 -4.41 -17.18 3.55
CA THR A 72 -3.16 -17.88 3.29
C THR A 72 -2.11 -16.91 2.77
N MET A 73 -0.87 -17.06 3.24
CA MET A 73 0.27 -16.34 2.70
C MET A 73 0.82 -17.05 1.47
N PHE A 74 0.94 -16.31 0.37
CA PHE A 74 1.62 -16.70 -0.86
C PHE A 74 2.95 -15.95 -0.97
N THR A 75 4.04 -16.68 -1.21
CA THR A 75 5.39 -16.08 -1.32
C THR A 75 5.88 -16.00 -2.75
N GLU A 76 5.33 -16.81 -3.64
CA GLU A 76 5.73 -16.90 -5.05
C GLU A 76 5.21 -15.73 -5.87
N ILE A 77 6.01 -15.29 -6.84
CA ILE A 77 5.60 -14.31 -7.85
C ILE A 77 5.16 -15.02 -9.13
N LYS A 78 3.91 -14.82 -9.51
CA LYS A 78 3.33 -15.35 -10.75
C LYS A 78 3.22 -14.30 -11.86
N PHE A 79 4.05 -13.26 -11.81
CA PHE A 79 4.07 -12.19 -12.81
C PHE A 79 4.35 -12.76 -14.21
N GLU A 80 3.67 -12.25 -15.24
CA GLU A 80 3.73 -12.71 -16.64
C GLU A 80 3.34 -14.18 -16.89
N SER A 81 2.90 -14.92 -15.86
CA SER A 81 2.31 -16.24 -16.08
C SER A 81 1.03 -16.14 -16.92
N PRO A 82 0.57 -17.23 -17.57
CA PRO A 82 -0.67 -17.21 -18.35
C PRO A 82 -1.93 -16.82 -17.57
N MET A 83 -1.89 -16.90 -16.23
CA MET A 83 -2.98 -16.50 -15.34
C MET A 83 -2.86 -15.04 -14.87
N CYS A 84 -1.74 -14.37 -15.12
CA CYS A 84 -1.46 -13.03 -14.62
C CYS A 84 -2.17 -11.95 -15.46
N GLU A 85 -3.05 -11.19 -14.83
CA GLU A 85 -3.79 -10.08 -15.45
C GLU A 85 -2.98 -8.77 -15.53
N LEU A 86 -1.69 -8.81 -15.17
CA LEU A 86 -0.74 -7.69 -15.28
C LEU A 86 -1.11 -6.41 -14.52
N HIS A 87 -2.03 -6.47 -13.55
CA HIS A 87 -2.38 -5.32 -12.69
C HIS A 87 -1.14 -4.61 -12.09
N CYS A 88 -0.10 -5.38 -11.75
CA CYS A 88 1.13 -4.87 -11.16
C CYS A 88 1.96 -3.96 -12.09
N THR A 89 1.65 -3.89 -13.38
CA THR A 89 2.33 -3.01 -14.34
C THR A 89 1.88 -1.55 -14.24
N ARG A 90 0.73 -1.30 -13.59
CA ARG A 90 0.11 0.01 -13.45
C ARG A 90 -0.02 0.35 -11.98
N VAL A 91 0.65 1.44 -11.58
CA VAL A 91 0.67 1.88 -10.17
C VAL A 91 -0.72 2.34 -9.71
N ASP A 92 -1.50 2.94 -10.61
CA ASP A 92 -2.87 3.42 -10.39
C ASP A 92 -3.94 2.30 -10.46
N ASP A 93 -3.55 1.09 -10.85
CA ASP A 93 -4.45 -0.06 -10.85
C ASP A 93 -4.57 -0.65 -9.44
N LEU A 94 -5.67 -0.30 -8.78
CA LEU A 94 -6.02 -0.72 -7.43
C LEU A 94 -6.97 -1.94 -7.39
N ALA A 95 -7.09 -2.68 -8.50
CA ALA A 95 -7.89 -3.90 -8.51
C ALA A 95 -7.26 -5.02 -7.67
N GLN A 96 -8.11 -5.89 -7.12
CA GLN A 96 -7.68 -7.17 -6.55
C GLN A 96 -7.09 -8.07 -7.65
N CYS A 97 -6.20 -8.98 -7.27
CA CYS A 97 -5.65 -9.98 -8.19
C CYS A 97 -6.24 -11.35 -7.84
N PRO A 98 -6.87 -12.08 -8.78
CA PRO A 98 -7.47 -13.38 -8.51
C PRO A 98 -6.44 -14.52 -8.40
N VAL A 99 -5.18 -14.24 -8.72
CA VAL A 99 -4.11 -15.24 -8.76
C VAL A 99 -3.46 -15.38 -7.39
N GLU A 100 -3.28 -16.61 -6.90
CA GLU A 100 -2.49 -16.92 -5.70
C GLU A 100 -1.00 -16.55 -5.90
N CYS A 101 -0.68 -15.28 -5.69
CA CYS A 101 0.59 -14.64 -5.94
C CYS A 101 0.92 -13.74 -4.74
N LYS A 102 2.20 -13.56 -4.44
CA LYS A 102 2.67 -12.66 -3.37
C LYS A 102 2.02 -11.27 -3.45
N ASN A 103 1.96 -10.68 -4.65
CA ASN A 103 1.37 -9.36 -4.85
C ASN A 103 -0.17 -9.35 -4.75
N ALA A 104 -0.83 -10.51 -4.80
CA ALA A 104 -2.28 -10.58 -4.60
C ALA A 104 -2.66 -10.30 -3.15
N ILE A 105 -1.83 -10.73 -2.18
CA ILE A 105 -2.02 -10.42 -0.76
C ILE A 105 -1.92 -8.91 -0.53
N ALA A 106 -0.93 -8.27 -1.14
CA ALA A 106 -0.80 -6.81 -1.06
C ALA A 106 -2.05 -6.12 -1.64
N ARG A 107 -2.54 -6.62 -2.78
CA ARG A 107 -3.75 -6.09 -3.43
C ARG A 107 -5.03 -6.37 -2.65
N GLU A 108 -5.08 -7.43 -1.85
CA GLU A 108 -6.18 -7.69 -0.93
C GLU A 108 -6.14 -6.73 0.26
N ILE A 109 -4.98 -6.58 0.91
CA ILE A 109 -4.79 -5.68 2.06
C ILE A 109 -5.18 -4.25 1.70
N MET A 110 -4.79 -3.77 0.52
CA MET A 110 -5.04 -2.37 0.13
C MET A 110 -6.53 -2.04 -0.06
N GLN A 111 -7.41 -3.06 -0.17
CA GLN A 111 -8.87 -2.84 -0.19
C GLN A 111 -9.41 -2.37 1.17
N ALA A 112 -8.62 -2.47 2.24
CA ALA A 112 -8.98 -1.93 3.55
C ALA A 112 -8.73 -0.42 3.68
N PHE A 113 -8.11 0.22 2.67
CA PHE A 113 -7.76 1.65 2.71
C PHE A 113 -8.77 2.48 1.93
N SER A 114 -9.02 3.70 2.41
CA SER A 114 -9.74 4.71 1.63
C SER A 114 -8.96 5.05 0.37
N GLN A 115 -9.62 5.03 -0.79
CA GLN A 115 -9.04 5.46 -2.07
C GLN A 115 -9.31 6.95 -2.27
N CYS A 116 -8.37 7.64 -2.92
CA CYS A 116 -8.69 8.92 -3.55
C CYS A 116 -9.47 8.62 -4.86
#